data_AF-A0A382UXH3-F1
#
_entry.id   AF-A0A382UXH3-F1
#
_cell.length_a   1.000
_cell.length_b   1.000
_cell.length_c   1.000
_cell.angle_alpha   90.00
_cell.angle_beta   90.00
_cell.angle_gamma   90.00
#
_symmetry.space_group_name_H-M   'P 1'
#
loop_
_entity.id
_entity.type
_entity.pdbx_description
1 polymer ?
#
loop_
_entity_poly.entity_id
_entity_poly.type
_entity_poly.pdbx_seq_one_letter_code
_entity_poly.pdbx_strand_id
1 'polypeptide(L)'
;AKMTLDEIQENRGQFVKEVTRIANESIGHTGLALETVSIISLDQTPIEQFNPANTFDSQGLTQLTEQIESRKKKRNDITQDTKISIENKNLETVQKELEIKKNEEFSRYQQEREIAIQKAKERTETIKQKSEKDREAEEAEIINQEQIEVAKISQNQVIEVERKLTETRLIGEIEKRRKEQNELEKNAALEIRQKDLDTEVKILKLDRESEYARLEKQRSVDVRRAQEKAAIIKEQSERQKDAEESQIIAEQGIKNAQIAQQKNLDAHRIQSERETRLLDIEKAKRLSI
;
A
#
# COMPACT_ATOMS: atom_id res chain seq x y z
N ALA A 1 59.05 -71.92 101.90
CA ALA A 1 58.68 -72.70 100.70
C ALA A 1 59.39 -72.12 99.47
N LYS A 2 59.78 -72.93 98.48
CA LYS A 2 60.50 -72.47 97.28
C LYS A 2 59.61 -72.22 96.05
N MET A 3 58.35 -72.67 96.09
CA MET A 3 57.38 -72.54 95.00
C MET A 3 56.10 -71.90 95.55
N THR A 4 55.46 -71.05 94.76
CA THR A 4 54.13 -70.47 95.01
C THR A 4 53.02 -71.47 94.66
N LEU A 5 51.78 -71.21 95.10
CA LEU A 5 50.63 -72.07 94.81
C LEU A 5 50.41 -72.23 93.30
N ASP A 6 50.50 -71.12 92.55
CA ASP A 6 50.35 -71.09 91.09
C ASP A 6 51.46 -71.93 90.42
N GLU A 7 52.71 -71.79 90.87
CA GLU A 7 53.85 -72.57 90.35
C GLU A 7 53.75 -74.07 90.65
N ILE A 8 53.17 -74.48 91.80
CA ILE A 8 52.95 -75.89 92.12
C ILE A 8 51.81 -76.45 91.25
N GLN A 9 50.76 -75.67 90.98
CA GLN A 9 49.70 -76.08 90.07
C GLN A 9 50.20 -76.22 88.62
N GLU A 10 51.07 -75.31 88.16
CA GLU A 10 51.66 -75.40 86.83
C GLU A 10 52.69 -76.53 86.72
N ASN A 11 53.51 -76.77 87.76
CA ASN A 11 54.62 -77.73 87.74
C ASN A 11 54.43 -78.93 88.71
N ARG A 12 53.22 -79.49 88.79
CA ARG A 12 52.87 -80.59 89.71
C ARG A 12 53.84 -81.77 89.65
N GLY A 13 54.25 -82.17 88.45
CA GLY A 13 55.13 -83.32 88.23
C GLY A 13 56.54 -83.11 88.79
N GLN A 14 57.07 -81.88 88.75
CA GLN A 14 58.38 -81.57 89.33
C GLN A 14 58.32 -81.57 90.85
N PHE A 15 57.26 -80.99 91.43
CA PHE A 15 57.05 -81.00 92.87
C PHE A 15 56.97 -82.43 93.44
N VAL A 16 56.21 -83.34 92.79
CA VAL A 16 56.11 -84.74 93.22
C VAL A 16 57.46 -85.46 93.16
N LYS A 17 58.26 -85.23 92.11
CA LYS A 17 59.60 -85.84 91.99
C LYS A 17 60.52 -85.41 93.12
N GLU A 18 60.53 -84.12 93.43
CA GLU A 18 61.34 -83.55 94.52
C GLU A 18 60.92 -84.10 95.88
N VAL A 19 59.61 -84.16 96.17
CA VAL A 19 59.08 -84.74 97.42
C VAL A 19 59.40 -86.24 97.53
N THR A 20 59.24 -86.99 96.44
CA THR A 20 59.54 -88.43 96.41
C THR A 20 61.00 -88.71 96.71
N ARG A 21 61.92 -87.88 96.16
CA ARG A 21 63.35 -87.99 96.40
C ARG A 21 63.69 -87.77 97.88
N ILE A 22 63.18 -86.70 98.48
CA ILE A 22 63.41 -86.36 99.90
C ILE A 22 62.85 -87.44 100.83
N ALA A 23 61.64 -87.93 100.54
CA ALA A 23 60.98 -88.94 101.37
C ALA A 23 61.66 -90.31 101.28
N ASN A 24 62.14 -90.73 100.09
CA ASN A 24 62.88 -91.98 99.92
C ASN A 24 64.18 -92.02 100.72
N GLU A 25 64.91 -90.90 100.76
CA GLU A 25 66.14 -90.78 101.56
C GLU A 25 65.86 -90.97 103.06
N SER A 26 64.76 -90.41 103.55
CA SER A 26 64.37 -90.55 104.97
C SER A 26 63.85 -91.94 105.33
N ILE A 27 63.09 -92.57 104.42
CA ILE A 27 62.40 -93.84 104.69
C ILE A 27 63.32 -95.05 104.47
N GLY A 28 64.30 -94.95 103.57
CA GLY A 28 65.24 -96.04 103.30
C GLY A 28 66.00 -96.55 104.53
N HIS A 29 66.23 -95.70 105.53
CA HIS A 29 66.86 -96.09 106.80
C HIS A 29 65.99 -96.99 107.69
N THR A 30 64.68 -97.03 107.44
CA THR A 30 63.71 -97.82 108.23
C THR A 30 63.34 -99.17 107.59
N GLY A 31 63.92 -99.48 106.42
CA GLY A 31 63.65 -100.73 105.70
C GLY A 31 62.35 -100.74 104.89
N LEU A 32 61.70 -99.59 104.74
CA LEU A 32 60.52 -99.40 103.89
C LEU A 32 60.92 -98.75 102.54
N ALA A 33 60.14 -98.99 101.49
CA ALA A 33 60.32 -98.38 100.17
C ALA A 33 59.05 -97.64 99.74
N LEU A 34 59.18 -96.42 99.20
CA LEU A 34 58.05 -95.73 98.57
C LEU A 34 57.88 -96.20 97.13
N GLU A 35 56.68 -96.66 96.79
CA GLU A 35 56.35 -97.11 95.44
C GLU A 35 55.92 -95.94 94.54
N THR A 36 54.94 -95.15 94.98
CA THR A 36 54.47 -93.95 94.25
C THR A 36 53.97 -92.87 95.19
N VAL A 37 54.22 -91.59 94.85
CA VAL A 37 53.63 -90.42 95.52
C VAL A 37 52.74 -89.70 94.52
N SER A 38 51.56 -89.25 94.95
CA SER A 38 50.62 -88.47 94.13
C SER A 38 49.96 -87.38 94.96
N ILE A 39 49.71 -86.22 94.36
CA ILE A 39 49.00 -85.11 95.02
C ILE A 39 47.50 -85.34 94.85
N ILE A 40 46.78 -85.51 95.95
CA ILE A 40 45.33 -85.77 95.95
C ILE A 40 44.54 -84.47 95.69
N SER A 41 44.81 -83.42 96.48
CA SER A 41 44.24 -82.08 96.31
C SER A 41 45.25 -81.02 96.71
N LEU A 42 45.13 -79.83 96.12
CA LEU A 42 45.96 -78.67 96.45
C LEU A 42 45.10 -77.43 96.31
N ASP A 43 44.54 -77.00 97.45
CA ASP A 43 43.70 -75.82 97.55
C ASP A 43 44.29 -74.87 98.59
N GLN A 44 44.13 -73.57 98.36
CA GLN A 44 44.42 -72.59 99.40
C GLN A 44 43.41 -72.75 100.53
N THR A 45 43.89 -72.75 101.76
CA THR A 45 43.04 -72.73 102.95
C THR A 45 42.06 -71.55 102.86
N PRO A 46 40.74 -71.76 103.08
CA PRO A 46 39.77 -70.67 103.15
C PRO A 46 40.13 -69.65 104.23
N ILE A 47 39.80 -68.37 103.99
CA ILE A 47 40.13 -67.26 104.90
C ILE A 47 39.56 -67.49 106.31
N GLU A 48 38.41 -68.15 106.41
CA GLU A 48 37.69 -68.43 107.65
C GLU A 48 38.43 -69.40 108.58
N GLN A 49 39.37 -70.18 108.05
CA GLN A 49 40.14 -71.16 108.83
C GLN A 49 41.46 -70.60 109.38
N PHE A 50 41.85 -69.37 109.00
CA PHE A 50 43.04 -68.71 109.54
C PHE A 50 42.74 -68.16 110.94
N ASN A 51 43.66 -68.36 111.89
CA ASN A 51 43.53 -67.80 113.23
C ASN A 51 44.31 -66.47 113.35
N PRO A 52 43.64 -65.32 113.54
CA PRO A 52 44.32 -64.03 113.68
C PRO A 52 45.27 -63.93 114.89
N ALA A 53 45.10 -64.79 115.91
CA ALA A 53 45.98 -64.83 117.07
C ALA A 53 47.29 -65.60 116.81
N ASN A 54 47.39 -66.35 115.70
CA ASN A 54 48.62 -67.03 115.30
C ASN A 54 49.45 -66.11 114.38
N THR A 55 50.72 -65.91 114.72
CA THR A 55 51.63 -65.01 113.99
C THR A 55 51.78 -65.38 112.51
N PHE A 56 51.84 -66.67 112.17
CA PHE A 56 51.98 -67.13 110.79
C PHE A 56 50.70 -66.90 109.99
N ASP A 57 49.55 -67.23 110.57
CA ASP A 57 48.25 -67.05 109.94
C ASP A 57 47.92 -65.56 109.74
N SER A 58 48.26 -64.72 110.72
CA SER A 58 48.06 -63.26 110.62
C SER A 58 48.89 -62.64 109.49
N GLN A 59 50.14 -63.08 109.29
CA GLN A 59 50.96 -62.59 108.18
C GLN A 59 50.39 -63.04 106.82
N GLY A 60 49.90 -64.28 106.74
CA GLY A 60 49.22 -64.80 105.55
C GLY A 60 47.93 -64.04 105.22
N LEU A 61 47.10 -63.76 106.22
CA LEU A 61 45.87 -62.97 106.08
C LEU A 61 46.14 -61.56 105.56
N THR A 62 47.18 -60.89 106.06
CA THR A 62 47.56 -59.56 105.59
C THR A 62 47.96 -59.59 104.11
N GLN A 63 48.83 -60.52 103.72
CA GLN A 63 49.25 -60.66 102.31
C GLN A 63 48.08 -60.97 101.38
N LEU A 64 47.18 -61.85 101.81
CA LEU A 64 45.99 -62.19 101.02
C LEU A 64 45.04 -61.00 100.90
N THR A 65 44.83 -60.24 101.97
CA THR A 65 44.01 -59.02 101.97
C THR A 65 44.59 -57.96 101.04
N GLU A 66 45.90 -57.74 101.09
CA GLU A 66 46.60 -56.82 100.18
C GLU A 66 46.45 -57.23 98.72
N GLN A 67 46.57 -58.53 98.41
CA GLN A 67 46.37 -59.04 97.06
C GLN A 67 44.92 -58.88 96.58
N ILE A 68 43.93 -59.16 97.44
CA ILE A 68 42.51 -59.02 97.13
C ILE A 68 42.18 -57.55 96.85
N GLU A 69 42.59 -56.63 97.73
CA GLU A 69 42.32 -55.20 97.55
C GLU A 69 43.07 -54.64 96.34
N SER A 70 44.30 -55.09 96.08
CA SER A 70 45.04 -54.72 94.85
C SER A 70 44.31 -55.18 93.59
N ARG A 71 43.79 -56.42 93.56
CA ARG A 71 43.00 -56.94 92.43
C ARG A 71 41.67 -56.21 92.29
N LYS A 72 41.00 -55.87 93.38
CA LYS A 72 39.75 -55.10 93.40
C LYS A 72 39.95 -53.69 92.86
N LYS A 73 41.04 -53.03 93.26
CA LYS A 73 41.45 -51.73 92.71
C LYS A 73 41.72 -51.82 91.20
N LYS A 74 42.56 -52.76 90.76
CA LYS A 74 42.84 -52.98 89.33
C LYS A 74 41.56 -53.19 88.51
N ARG A 75 40.63 -54.00 89.02
CA ARG A 75 39.33 -54.23 88.35
C ARG A 75 38.51 -52.95 88.26
N ASN A 76 38.46 -52.16 89.33
CA ASN A 76 37.75 -50.88 89.32
C ASN A 76 38.38 -49.88 88.33
N ASP A 77 39.71 -49.75 88.34
CA ASP A 77 40.44 -48.84 87.45
C ASP A 77 40.16 -49.20 85.99
N ILE A 78 40.29 -50.49 85.61
CA ILE A 78 39.93 -50.98 84.27
C ILE A 78 38.48 -50.63 83.91
N THR A 79 37.54 -50.80 84.85
CA THR A 79 36.13 -50.53 84.61
C THR A 79 35.87 -49.04 84.36
N GLN A 80 36.47 -48.17 85.17
CA GLN A 80 36.31 -46.72 85.03
C GLN A 80 37.01 -46.19 83.78
N ASP A 81 38.23 -46.65 83.50
CA ASP A 81 38.98 -46.27 82.29
C ASP A 81 38.23 -46.70 81.04
N THR A 82 37.67 -47.92 81.04
CA THR A 82 36.84 -48.41 79.94
C THR A 82 35.60 -47.53 79.76
N LYS A 83 34.92 -47.16 80.86
CA LYS A 83 33.75 -46.28 80.82
C LYS A 83 34.10 -44.91 80.23
N ILE A 84 35.18 -44.28 80.70
CA ILE A 84 35.63 -42.98 80.19
C ILE A 84 36.02 -43.08 78.71
N SER A 85 36.70 -44.15 78.31
CA SER A 85 37.06 -44.39 76.90
C SER A 85 35.84 -44.51 76.00
N ILE A 86 34.80 -45.24 76.45
CA ILE A 86 33.52 -45.35 75.73
C ILE A 86 32.84 -43.98 75.62
N GLU A 87 32.71 -43.24 76.72
CA GLU A 87 32.07 -41.91 76.71
C GLU A 87 32.82 -40.92 75.81
N ASN A 88 34.16 -40.91 75.87
CA ASN A 88 34.97 -40.08 74.97
C ASN A 88 34.77 -40.47 73.51
N LYS A 89 34.68 -41.78 73.21
CA LYS A 89 34.44 -42.24 71.85
C LYS A 89 33.05 -41.84 71.35
N ASN A 90 32.04 -41.98 72.20
CA ASN A 90 30.67 -41.54 71.89
C ASN A 90 30.62 -40.03 71.62
N LEU A 91 31.29 -39.22 72.45
CA LEU A 91 31.38 -37.78 72.26
C LEU A 91 32.05 -37.42 70.92
N GLU A 92 33.18 -38.07 70.61
CA GLU A 92 33.87 -37.88 69.32
C GLU A 92 32.95 -38.24 68.14
N THR A 93 32.20 -39.34 68.24
CA THR A 93 31.25 -39.77 67.21
C THR A 93 30.14 -38.74 67.00
N VAL A 94 29.53 -38.23 68.08
CA VAL A 94 28.49 -37.19 68.00
C VAL A 94 29.04 -35.91 67.40
N GLN A 95 30.25 -35.49 67.78
CA GLN A 95 30.89 -34.30 67.20
C GLN A 95 31.10 -34.47 65.69
N LYS A 96 31.62 -35.62 65.25
CA LYS A 96 31.80 -35.92 63.82
C LYS A 96 30.47 -35.99 63.08
N GLU A 97 29.44 -36.56 63.69
CA GLU A 97 28.10 -36.62 63.09
C GLU A 97 27.53 -35.21 62.89
N LEU A 98 27.66 -34.33 63.89
CA LEU A 98 27.22 -32.94 63.79
C LEU A 98 28.02 -32.15 62.74
N GLU A 99 29.33 -32.40 62.65
CA GLU A 99 30.18 -31.80 61.62
C GLU A 99 29.80 -32.26 60.21
N ILE A 100 29.56 -33.56 60.02
CA ILE A 100 29.07 -34.11 58.76
C ILE A 100 27.72 -33.47 58.37
N LYS A 101 26.77 -33.41 59.31
CA LYS A 101 25.46 -32.77 59.07
C LYS A 101 25.59 -31.30 58.69
N LYS A 102 26.45 -30.55 59.40
CA LYS A 102 26.73 -29.14 59.07
C LYS A 102 27.30 -29.00 57.67
N ASN A 103 28.26 -29.84 57.30
CA ASN A 103 28.88 -29.82 55.98
C ASN A 103 27.88 -30.21 54.89
N GLU A 104 27.03 -31.21 55.13
CA GLU A 104 25.96 -31.62 54.20
C GLU A 104 25.00 -30.46 53.94
N GLU A 105 24.49 -29.81 54.98
CA GLU A 105 23.60 -28.66 54.84
C GLU A 105 24.29 -27.51 54.12
N PHE A 106 25.55 -27.21 54.43
CA PHE A 106 26.31 -26.18 53.74
C PHE A 106 26.49 -26.49 52.25
N SER A 107 26.81 -27.74 51.89
CA SER A 107 26.89 -28.17 50.50
C SER A 107 25.55 -28.09 49.78
N ARG A 108 24.44 -28.45 50.45
CA ARG A 108 23.08 -28.29 49.90
C ARG A 108 22.77 -26.82 49.62
N TYR A 109 22.99 -25.93 50.58
CA TYR A 109 22.78 -24.49 50.39
C TYR A 109 23.67 -23.89 49.30
N GLN A 110 24.93 -24.33 49.21
CA GLN A 110 25.82 -23.92 48.12
C GLN A 110 25.27 -24.35 46.77
N GLN A 111 24.87 -25.61 46.64
CA GLN A 111 24.29 -26.14 45.40
C GLN A 111 22.99 -25.40 45.03
N GLU A 112 22.09 -25.16 45.99
CA GLU A 112 20.86 -24.41 45.75
C GLU A 112 21.15 -22.97 45.30
N ARG A 113 22.12 -22.31 45.93
CA ARG A 113 22.57 -20.97 45.53
C ARG A 113 23.16 -20.96 44.12
N GLU A 114 24.01 -21.92 43.78
CA GLU A 114 24.58 -22.05 42.44
C GLU A 114 23.49 -22.30 41.38
N ILE A 115 22.55 -23.19 41.66
CA ILE A 115 21.38 -23.44 40.79
C ILE A 115 20.55 -22.18 40.63
N ALA A 116 20.30 -21.42 41.70
CA ALA A 116 19.53 -20.19 41.65
C ALA A 116 20.24 -19.11 40.82
N ILE A 117 21.55 -18.94 41.00
CA ILE A 117 22.37 -18.02 40.20
C ILE A 117 22.36 -18.43 38.73
N GLN A 118 22.57 -19.71 38.43
CA GLN A 118 22.56 -20.20 37.06
C GLN A 118 21.18 -20.00 36.42
N LYS A 119 20.09 -20.36 37.11
CA LYS A 119 18.72 -20.11 36.63
C LYS A 119 18.45 -18.64 36.35
N ALA A 120 18.90 -17.73 37.23
CA ALA A 120 18.73 -16.30 37.02
C ALA A 120 19.54 -15.81 35.81
N LYS A 121 20.76 -16.30 35.63
CA LYS A 121 21.62 -16.01 34.48
C LYS A 121 21.01 -16.50 33.17
N GLU A 122 20.62 -17.77 33.10
CA GLU A 122 19.95 -18.37 31.93
C GLU A 122 18.65 -17.64 31.58
N ARG A 123 17.85 -17.27 32.59
CA ARG A 123 16.62 -16.49 32.37
C ARG A 123 16.91 -15.12 31.78
N THR A 124 17.93 -14.44 32.29
CA THR A 124 18.34 -13.11 31.80
C THR A 124 18.83 -13.22 30.36
N GLU A 125 19.68 -14.20 30.07
CA GLU A 125 20.22 -14.44 28.73
C GLU A 125 19.10 -14.80 27.75
N THR A 126 18.16 -15.66 28.15
CA THR A 126 16.99 -16.02 27.34
C THR A 126 16.14 -14.79 27.01
N ILE A 127 15.86 -13.92 27.99
CA ILE A 127 15.08 -12.70 27.77
C ILE A 127 15.84 -11.76 26.82
N LYS A 128 17.15 -11.58 27.04
CA LYS A 128 17.99 -10.72 26.20
C LYS A 128 18.01 -11.22 24.76
N GLN A 129 18.29 -12.50 24.54
CA GLN A 129 18.30 -13.11 23.21
C GLN A 129 16.93 -13.04 22.55
N LYS A 130 15.85 -13.27 23.31
CA LYS A 130 14.50 -13.12 22.78
C LYS A 130 14.24 -11.70 22.32
N SER A 131 14.54 -10.69 23.14
CA SER A 131 14.39 -9.28 22.76
C SER A 131 15.26 -8.87 21.56
N GLU A 132 16.49 -9.39 21.47
CA GLU A 132 17.35 -9.17 20.30
C GLU A 132 16.75 -9.80 19.04
N LYS A 133 16.24 -11.03 19.12
CA LYS A 133 15.60 -11.73 18.00
C LYS A 133 14.28 -11.07 17.58
N ASP A 134 13.48 -10.64 18.54
CA ASP A 134 12.24 -9.90 18.28
C ASP A 134 12.56 -8.57 17.57
N ARG A 135 13.61 -7.84 18.01
CA ARG A 135 14.07 -6.62 17.33
C ARG A 135 14.57 -6.87 15.92
N GLU A 136 15.38 -7.92 15.72
CA GLU A 136 15.86 -8.32 14.38
C GLU A 136 14.69 -8.69 13.45
N ALA A 137 13.67 -9.38 13.98
CA ALA A 137 12.46 -9.71 13.23
C ALA A 137 11.65 -8.46 12.85
N GLU A 138 11.42 -7.55 13.80
CA GLU A 138 10.74 -6.28 13.55
C GLU A 138 11.49 -5.41 12.53
N GLU A 139 12.82 -5.31 12.65
CA GLU A 139 13.66 -4.58 11.67
C GLU A 139 13.51 -5.19 10.27
N ALA A 140 13.51 -6.52 10.15
CA ALA A 140 13.31 -7.19 8.88
C ALA A 140 11.89 -6.98 8.30
N GLU A 141 10.85 -6.98 9.16
CA GLU A 141 9.48 -6.67 8.75
C GLU A 141 9.35 -5.22 8.26
N ILE A 142 9.93 -4.26 8.99
CA ILE A 142 9.94 -2.84 8.61
C ILE A 142 10.64 -2.67 7.26
N ILE A 143 11.83 -3.23 7.07
CA ILE A 143 12.57 -3.15 5.80
C ILE A 143 11.76 -3.75 4.65
N ASN A 144 11.14 -4.91 4.86
CA ASN A 144 10.28 -5.51 3.85
C ASN A 144 9.08 -4.61 3.52
N GLN A 145 8.46 -4.01 4.53
CA GLN A 145 7.31 -3.14 4.35
C GLN A 145 7.69 -1.83 3.66
N GLU A 146 8.82 -1.22 4.02
CA GLU A 146 9.38 -0.06 3.32
C GLU A 146 9.65 -0.37 1.85
N GLN A 147 10.24 -1.53 1.53
CA GLN A 147 10.46 -1.94 0.15
C GLN A 147 9.15 -2.12 -0.63
N ILE A 148 8.13 -2.71 0.01
CA ILE A 148 6.79 -2.84 -0.59
C ILE A 148 6.16 -1.47 -0.82
N GLU A 149 6.26 -0.55 0.13
CA GLU A 149 5.72 0.81 -0.01
C GLU A 149 6.44 1.61 -1.09
N VAL A 150 7.77 1.55 -1.14
CA VAL A 150 8.56 2.18 -2.21
C VAL A 150 8.16 1.62 -3.57
N ALA A 151 7.96 0.30 -3.70
CA ALA A 151 7.50 -0.33 -4.93
C ALA A 151 6.06 0.10 -5.29
N LYS A 152 5.16 0.25 -4.32
CA LYS A 152 3.79 0.75 -4.54
C LYS A 152 3.79 2.22 -4.97
N ILE A 153 4.61 3.06 -4.34
CA ILE A 153 4.72 4.48 -4.67
C ILE A 153 5.29 4.62 -6.08
N SER A 154 6.36 3.90 -6.42
CA SER A 154 6.95 3.95 -7.77
C SER A 154 5.94 3.48 -8.82
N GLN A 155 5.19 2.40 -8.56
CA GLN A 155 4.12 1.95 -9.43
C GLN A 155 3.03 3.02 -9.59
N ASN A 156 2.58 3.64 -8.50
CA ASN A 156 1.57 4.71 -8.53
C ASN A 156 2.07 5.94 -9.29
N GLN A 157 3.33 6.32 -9.12
CA GLN A 157 3.95 7.42 -9.88
C GLN A 157 4.00 7.11 -11.37
N VAL A 158 4.36 5.87 -11.76
CA VAL A 158 4.32 5.45 -13.17
C VAL A 158 2.89 5.55 -13.72
N ILE A 159 1.89 5.06 -12.98
CA ILE A 159 0.48 5.14 -13.39
C ILE A 159 0.03 6.60 -13.51
N GLU A 160 0.42 7.48 -12.57
CA GLU A 160 0.05 8.89 -12.60
C GLU A 160 0.71 9.62 -13.77
N VAL A 161 1.99 9.35 -14.04
CA VAL A 161 2.70 9.89 -15.21
C VAL A 161 2.06 9.40 -16.49
N GLU A 162 1.71 8.11 -16.59
CA GLU A 162 1.02 7.55 -17.75
C GLU A 162 -0.36 8.19 -17.95
N ARG A 163 -1.14 8.38 -16.88
CA ARG A 163 -2.42 9.12 -16.91
C ARG A 163 -2.23 10.54 -17.43
N LYS A 164 -1.29 11.31 -16.88
CA LYS A 164 -0.98 12.68 -17.35
C LYS A 164 -0.53 12.69 -18.81
N LEU A 165 0.23 11.68 -19.25
CA LEU A 165 0.65 11.56 -20.65
C LEU A 165 -0.56 11.28 -21.56
N THR A 166 -1.47 10.39 -21.15
CA THR A 166 -2.70 10.12 -21.92
C THR A 166 -3.61 11.34 -21.95
N GLU A 167 -3.71 12.09 -20.85
CA GLU A 167 -4.50 13.32 -20.77
C GLU A 167 -3.92 14.42 -21.68
N THR A 168 -2.61 14.65 -21.63
CA THR A 168 -1.94 15.60 -22.55
C THR A 168 -2.07 15.18 -24.01
N ARG A 169 -2.01 13.87 -24.31
CA ARG A 169 -2.27 13.34 -25.66
C ARG A 169 -3.71 13.58 -26.10
N LEU A 170 -4.70 13.31 -25.24
CA LEU A 170 -6.12 13.58 -25.49
C LEU A 170 -6.37 15.07 -25.73
N ILE A 171 -5.79 15.95 -24.90
CA ILE A 171 -5.89 17.40 -25.07
C ILE A 171 -5.28 17.81 -26.42
N GLY A 172 -4.11 17.27 -26.78
CA GLY A 172 -3.49 17.52 -28.07
C GLY A 172 -4.35 17.07 -29.26
N GLU A 173 -5.00 15.91 -29.17
CA GLU A 173 -5.96 15.43 -30.18
C GLU A 173 -7.21 16.31 -30.25
N ILE A 174 -7.74 16.77 -29.12
CA ILE A 174 -8.88 17.69 -29.05
C ILE A 174 -8.51 19.04 -29.67
N GLU A 175 -7.35 19.60 -29.34
CA GLU A 175 -6.86 20.85 -29.95
C GLU A 175 -6.67 20.70 -31.45
N LYS A 176 -6.12 19.57 -31.92
CA LYS A 176 -5.98 19.28 -33.34
C LYS A 176 -7.34 19.21 -34.03
N ARG A 177 -8.29 18.45 -33.49
CA ARG A 177 -9.67 18.39 -34.01
C ARG A 177 -10.34 19.77 -34.00
N ARG A 178 -10.12 20.58 -32.96
CA ARG A 178 -10.67 21.94 -32.88
C ARG A 178 -10.08 22.85 -33.95
N LYS A 179 -8.77 22.76 -34.22
CA LYS A 179 -8.12 23.48 -35.33
C LYS A 179 -8.67 23.03 -36.68
N GLU A 180 -8.77 21.71 -36.90
CA GLU A 180 -9.33 21.14 -38.13
C GLU A 180 -10.80 21.57 -38.33
N GLN A 181 -11.62 21.55 -37.28
CA GLN A 181 -13.01 22.06 -37.32
C GLN A 181 -13.05 23.55 -37.63
N ASN A 182 -12.24 24.38 -36.96
CA ASN A 182 -12.17 25.82 -37.24
C ASN A 182 -11.70 26.11 -38.67
N GLU A 183 -10.76 25.34 -39.21
CA GLU A 183 -10.31 25.45 -40.60
C GLU A 183 -11.42 25.03 -41.58
N LEU A 184 -12.12 23.93 -41.29
CA LEU A 184 -13.29 23.50 -42.05
C LEU A 184 -14.39 24.56 -42.04
N GLU A 185 -14.71 25.14 -40.88
CA GLU A 185 -15.70 26.21 -40.75
C GLU A 185 -15.29 27.46 -41.52
N LYS A 186 -14.02 27.86 -41.46
CA LYS A 186 -13.49 28.98 -42.27
C LYS A 186 -13.58 28.68 -43.75
N ASN A 187 -13.19 27.49 -44.18
CA ASN A 187 -13.25 27.08 -45.58
C ASN A 187 -14.70 27.02 -46.07
N ALA A 188 -15.62 26.47 -45.28
CA ALA A 188 -17.04 26.44 -45.57
C ALA A 188 -17.63 27.86 -45.64
N ALA A 189 -17.27 28.76 -44.72
CA ALA A 189 -17.70 30.16 -44.76
C ALA A 189 -17.17 30.90 -46.00
N LEU A 190 -15.93 30.63 -46.42
CA LEU A 190 -15.38 31.16 -47.67
C LEU A 190 -16.10 30.59 -48.90
N GLU A 191 -16.41 29.30 -48.91
CA GLU A 191 -17.15 28.65 -50.00
C GLU A 191 -18.58 29.18 -50.11
N ILE A 192 -19.28 29.36 -48.99
CA ILE A 192 -20.60 30.00 -48.94
C ILE A 192 -20.49 31.42 -49.48
N ARG A 193 -19.53 32.22 -49.01
CA ARG A 193 -19.32 33.59 -49.50
C ARG A 193 -19.01 33.64 -50.99
N GLN A 194 -18.25 32.68 -51.52
CA GLN A 194 -18.00 32.57 -52.96
C GLN A 194 -19.29 32.25 -53.72
N LYS A 195 -20.09 31.28 -53.24
CA LYS A 195 -21.40 30.96 -53.84
C LYS A 195 -22.35 32.14 -53.78
N ASP A 196 -22.40 32.87 -52.66
CA ASP A 196 -23.22 34.07 -52.49
C ASP A 196 -22.80 35.15 -53.49
N LEU A 197 -21.50 35.45 -53.61
CA LEU A 197 -20.96 36.36 -54.63
C LEU A 197 -21.32 35.91 -56.05
N ASP A 198 -21.20 34.63 -56.34
CA ASP A 198 -21.57 34.06 -57.65
C ASP A 198 -23.07 34.20 -57.92
N THR A 199 -23.92 33.99 -56.92
CA THR A 199 -25.36 34.22 -57.01
C THR A 199 -25.69 35.70 -57.19
N GLU A 200 -25.02 36.59 -56.47
CA GLU A 200 -25.18 38.04 -56.60
C GLU A 200 -24.77 38.53 -57.99
N VAL A 201 -23.65 38.04 -58.53
CA VAL A 201 -23.23 38.31 -59.91
C VAL A 201 -24.25 37.78 -60.91
N LYS A 202 -24.84 36.59 -60.68
CA LYS A 202 -25.92 36.06 -61.54
C LYS A 202 -27.18 36.91 -61.46
N ILE A 203 -27.59 37.34 -60.27
CA ILE A 203 -28.73 38.23 -60.06
C ILE A 203 -28.49 39.56 -60.78
N LEU A 204 -27.33 40.19 -60.60
CA LEU A 204 -26.99 41.45 -61.29
C LEU A 204 -26.96 41.29 -62.82
N LYS A 205 -26.52 40.14 -63.35
CA LYS A 205 -26.59 39.84 -64.79
C LYS A 205 -28.04 39.71 -65.26
N LEU A 206 -28.89 39.00 -64.51
CA LEU A 206 -30.32 38.86 -64.76
C LEU A 206 -31.04 40.21 -64.70
N ASP A 207 -30.76 41.03 -63.70
CA ASP A 207 -31.32 42.36 -63.55
C ASP A 207 -30.91 43.25 -64.72
N ARG A 208 -29.62 43.23 -65.10
CA ARG A 208 -29.13 43.93 -66.28
C ARG A 208 -29.84 43.48 -67.56
N GLU A 209 -29.98 42.18 -67.78
CA GLU A 209 -30.71 41.63 -68.94
C GLU A 209 -32.20 42.00 -68.90
N SER A 210 -32.83 42.01 -67.73
CA SER A 210 -34.22 42.41 -67.55
C SER A 210 -34.43 43.90 -67.83
N GLU A 211 -33.49 44.76 -67.42
CA GLU A 211 -33.49 46.19 -67.70
C GLU A 211 -33.23 46.44 -69.19
N TYR A 212 -32.30 45.72 -69.82
CA TYR A 212 -32.14 45.76 -71.28
C TYR A 212 -33.42 45.34 -72.00
N ALA A 213 -34.07 44.25 -71.58
CA ALA A 213 -35.33 43.79 -72.16
C ALA A 213 -36.48 44.80 -71.95
N ARG A 214 -36.52 45.48 -70.79
CA ARG A 214 -37.46 46.58 -70.52
C ARG A 214 -37.20 47.77 -71.45
N LEU A 215 -35.95 48.17 -71.61
CA LEU A 215 -35.56 49.27 -72.50
C LEU A 215 -35.87 48.96 -73.97
N GLU A 216 -35.60 47.73 -74.41
CA GLU A 216 -35.93 47.22 -75.75
C GLU A 216 -37.45 47.28 -75.98
N LYS A 217 -38.23 46.79 -75.00
CA LYS A 217 -39.69 46.83 -75.04
C LYS A 217 -40.19 48.28 -75.08
N GLN A 218 -39.63 49.17 -74.27
CA GLN A 218 -40.00 50.59 -74.26
C GLN A 218 -39.69 51.26 -75.60
N ARG A 219 -38.49 51.02 -76.17
CA ARG A 219 -38.14 51.47 -77.53
C ARG A 219 -39.10 50.93 -78.58
N SER A 220 -39.50 49.66 -78.50
CA SER A 220 -40.46 49.07 -79.45
C SER A 220 -41.85 49.72 -79.36
N VAL A 221 -42.28 50.10 -78.16
CA VAL A 221 -43.54 50.83 -77.92
C VAL A 221 -43.43 52.26 -78.45
N ASP A 222 -42.30 52.93 -78.25
CA ASP A 222 -42.08 54.29 -78.76
C ASP A 222 -42.00 54.31 -80.30
N VAL A 223 -41.37 53.31 -80.92
CA VAL A 223 -41.37 53.14 -82.38
C VAL A 223 -42.78 52.88 -82.91
N ARG A 224 -43.58 52.02 -82.26
CA ARG A 224 -45.00 51.83 -82.65
C ARG A 224 -45.81 53.11 -82.52
N ARG A 225 -45.67 53.85 -81.42
CA ARG A 225 -46.35 55.15 -81.24
C ARG A 225 -45.92 56.17 -82.30
N ALA A 226 -44.65 56.17 -82.70
CA ALA A 226 -44.17 57.05 -83.77
C ALA A 226 -44.76 56.66 -85.13
N GLN A 227 -44.87 55.36 -85.43
CA GLN A 227 -45.52 54.85 -86.64
C GLN A 227 -47.02 55.17 -86.67
N GLU A 228 -47.74 54.98 -85.56
CA GLU A 228 -49.16 55.34 -85.45
C GLU A 228 -49.37 56.85 -85.64
N LYS A 229 -48.56 57.70 -85.00
CA LYS A 229 -48.60 59.14 -85.21
C LYS A 229 -48.30 59.54 -86.65
N ALA A 230 -47.33 58.89 -87.30
CA ALA A 230 -47.01 59.13 -88.71
C ALA A 230 -48.16 58.70 -89.64
N ALA A 231 -48.84 57.59 -89.35
CA ALA A 231 -50.01 57.13 -90.11
C ALA A 231 -51.19 58.11 -90.00
N ILE A 232 -51.48 58.59 -88.78
CA ILE A 232 -52.54 59.59 -88.55
C ILE A 232 -52.23 60.90 -89.29
N ILE A 233 -50.99 61.38 -89.25
CA ILE A 233 -50.58 62.59 -89.97
C ILE A 233 -50.69 62.40 -91.49
N LYS A 234 -50.32 61.23 -92.01
CA LYS A 234 -50.45 60.91 -93.43
C LYS A 234 -51.92 60.88 -93.88
N GLU A 235 -52.79 60.25 -93.10
CA GLU A 235 -54.24 60.19 -93.38
C GLU A 235 -54.89 61.59 -93.31
N GLN A 236 -54.49 62.42 -92.34
CA GLN A 236 -54.96 63.82 -92.27
C GLN A 236 -54.49 64.66 -93.46
N SER A 237 -53.26 64.43 -93.95
CA SER A 237 -52.72 65.13 -95.12
C SER A 237 -53.41 64.68 -96.42
N GLU A 238 -53.74 63.40 -96.57
CA GLU A 238 -54.50 62.89 -97.73
C GLU A 238 -55.92 63.49 -97.75
N ARG A 239 -56.62 63.52 -96.61
CA ARG A 239 -57.95 64.17 -96.52
C ARG A 239 -57.90 65.69 -96.79
N GLN A 240 -56.82 66.37 -96.41
CA GLN A 240 -56.64 67.79 -96.74
C GLN A 240 -56.42 68.01 -98.24
N LYS A 241 -55.63 67.15 -98.90
CA LYS A 241 -55.44 67.21 -100.36
C LYS A 241 -56.74 66.96 -101.13
N ASP A 242 -57.52 65.95 -100.73
CA ASP A 242 -58.82 65.65 -101.35
C ASP A 242 -59.81 66.81 -101.19
N ALA A 243 -59.77 67.52 -100.05
CA ALA A 243 -60.58 68.70 -99.79
C ALA A 243 -60.14 69.92 -100.62
N GLU A 244 -58.82 70.14 -100.80
CA GLU A 244 -58.28 71.18 -101.66
C GLU A 244 -58.59 70.94 -103.14
N GLU A 245 -58.44 69.70 -103.63
CA GLU A 245 -58.81 69.37 -105.02
C GLU A 245 -60.30 69.60 -105.30
N SER A 246 -61.16 69.25 -104.34
CA SER A 246 -62.61 69.50 -104.44
C SER A 246 -62.96 70.99 -104.48
N GLN A 247 -62.23 71.84 -103.75
CA GLN A 247 -62.42 73.30 -103.80
C GLN A 247 -61.95 73.92 -105.12
N ILE A 248 -60.83 73.45 -105.67
CA ILE A 248 -60.29 73.96 -106.95
C ILE A 248 -61.25 73.66 -108.11
N ILE A 249 -61.84 72.46 -108.14
CA ILE A 249 -62.82 72.07 -109.17
C ILE A 249 -64.09 72.94 -109.07
N ALA A 250 -64.55 73.23 -107.85
CA ALA A 250 -65.70 74.12 -107.63
C ALA A 250 -65.42 75.57 -108.08
N GLU A 251 -64.23 76.11 -107.78
CA GLU A 251 -63.83 77.46 -108.23
C GLU A 251 -63.70 77.58 -109.76
N GLN A 252 -63.16 76.55 -110.42
CA GLN A 252 -63.06 76.54 -111.89
C GLN A 252 -64.45 76.49 -112.54
N GLY A 253 -65.41 75.78 -111.95
CA GLY A 253 -66.80 75.78 -112.40
C GLY A 253 -67.46 77.16 -112.31
N ILE A 254 -67.23 77.89 -111.21
CA ILE A 254 -67.79 79.24 -111.01
C ILE A 254 -67.19 80.25 -111.98
N LYS A 255 -65.87 80.21 -112.22
CA LYS A 255 -65.20 81.12 -113.18
C LYS A 255 -65.65 80.89 -114.62
N ASN A 256 -65.83 79.65 -115.04
CA ASN A 256 -66.33 79.35 -116.39
C ASN A 256 -67.77 79.83 -116.59
N ALA A 257 -68.63 79.71 -115.58
CA ALA A 257 -70.00 80.23 -115.63
C ALA A 257 -70.04 81.77 -115.74
N GLN A 258 -69.17 82.48 -115.02
CA GLN A 258 -69.07 83.94 -115.10
C GLN A 258 -68.61 84.43 -116.49
N ILE A 259 -67.62 83.77 -117.10
CA ILE A 259 -67.13 84.13 -118.44
C ILE A 259 -68.21 83.95 -119.51
N ALA A 260 -69.05 82.91 -119.40
CA ALA A 260 -70.16 82.68 -120.32
C ALA A 260 -71.25 83.76 -120.19
N GLN A 261 -71.54 84.20 -118.96
CA GLN A 261 -72.52 85.25 -118.70
C GLN A 261 -72.05 86.61 -119.23
N GLN A 262 -70.77 86.92 -119.09
CA GLN A 262 -70.18 88.18 -119.58
C GLN A 262 -70.19 88.28 -121.11
N LYS A 263 -69.87 87.19 -121.82
CA LYS A 263 -69.97 87.13 -123.29
C LYS A 263 -71.40 87.33 -123.80
N ASN A 264 -72.41 86.80 -123.10
CA ASN A 264 -73.81 87.00 -123.48
C ASN A 264 -74.28 88.46 -123.26
N LEU A 265 -73.82 89.11 -122.20
CA LEU A 265 -74.12 90.53 -121.92
C LEU A 265 -73.46 91.45 -122.96
N ASP A 266 -72.22 91.17 -123.35
CA ASP A 266 -71.51 91.95 -124.38
C ASP A 266 -72.13 91.77 -125.78
N ALA A 267 -72.60 90.56 -126.12
CA ALA A 267 -73.32 90.30 -127.37
C ALA A 267 -74.63 91.10 -127.45
N HIS A 268 -75.40 91.16 -126.36
CA HIS A 268 -76.63 91.95 -126.29
C HIS A 268 -76.37 93.47 -126.37
N ARG A 269 -75.29 93.95 -125.76
CA ARG A 269 -74.92 95.37 -125.79
C ARG A 269 -74.55 95.85 -127.20
N ILE A 270 -73.75 95.07 -127.92
CA ILE A 270 -73.32 95.37 -129.30
C ILE A 270 -74.50 95.38 -130.28
N GLN A 271 -75.49 94.51 -130.08
CA GLN A 271 -76.68 94.48 -130.93
C GLN A 271 -77.57 95.71 -130.71
N SER A 272 -77.75 96.16 -129.45
CA SER A 272 -78.52 97.37 -129.14
C SER A 272 -77.87 98.65 -129.66
N GLU A 273 -76.53 98.75 -129.69
CA GLU A 273 -75.81 99.91 -130.23
C GLU A 273 -75.86 99.99 -131.76
N ARG A 274 -76.05 98.87 -132.46
CA ARG A 274 -76.25 98.86 -133.91
C ARG A 274 -77.65 99.31 -134.33
N GLU A 275 -78.67 98.97 -133.54
CA GLU A 275 -80.05 99.37 -133.82
C GLU A 275 -80.28 100.87 -133.58
N THR A 276 -79.66 101.46 -132.54
CA THR A 276 -79.76 102.91 -132.28
C THR A 276 -79.08 103.76 -133.36
N ARG A 277 -77.91 103.33 -133.87
CA ARG A 277 -77.22 104.05 -134.96
C ARG A 277 -77.94 104.03 -136.30
N LEU A 278 -78.70 102.96 -136.61
CA LEU A 278 -79.48 102.92 -137.86
C LEU A 278 -80.70 103.85 -137.79
N LEU A 279 -81.35 103.96 -136.64
CA LEU A 279 -82.50 104.85 -136.42
C LEU A 279 -82.11 106.35 -136.43
N ASP A 280 -80.90 106.69 -135.98
CA ASP A 280 -80.42 108.08 -135.99
C ASP A 280 -80.00 108.56 -137.41
N ILE A 281 -79.52 107.66 -138.27
CA ILE A 281 -79.18 107.98 -139.67
C ILE A 281 -80.44 108.16 -140.54
N GLU A 282 -81.55 107.49 -140.22
CA GLU A 282 -82.85 107.71 -140.87
C GLU A 282 -83.53 109.02 -140.46
N LYS A 283 -83.35 109.47 -139.20
CA LYS A 283 -83.90 110.74 -138.72
C LYS A 283 -83.20 111.96 -139.32
N ALA A 284 -81.88 111.90 -139.55
CA ALA A 284 -81.12 113.03 -140.10
C ALA A 284 -81.37 113.27 -141.61
N LYS A 285 -81.85 112.27 -142.37
CA LYS A 285 -82.22 112.42 -143.79
C LYS A 285 -83.61 113.03 -144.04
N ARG A 286 -84.42 113.26 -143.00
CA ARG A 286 -85.81 113.77 -143.11
C ARG A 286 -85.99 115.28 -142.87
N LEU A 287 -84.90 116.04 -142.65
CA LEU A 287 -84.95 117.48 -142.36
C LEU A 287 -84.04 118.32 -143.29
N SER A 288 -84.07 117.98 -144.57
CA SER A 288 -83.61 118.82 -145.68
C SER A 288 -84.80 119.10 -146.61
N ILE A 289 -85.64 120.07 -146.25
CA ILE A 289 -86.43 120.94 -147.15
C ILE A 289 -86.53 122.32 -146.48
#